data_AF-A0A920E1P9-F1
#
_entry.id   AF-A0A920E1P9-F1
#
_cell.length_a   1.000
_cell.length_b   1.000
_cell.length_c   1.000
_cell.angle_alpha   90.00
_cell.angle_beta   90.00
_cell.angle_gamma   90.00
#
_symmetry.space_group_name_H-M   'P 1'
#
loop_
_entity.id
_entity.type
_entity.pdbx_description
1 polymer ?
#
loop_
_entity_poly.entity_id
_entity_poly.type
_entity_poly.pdbx_seq_one_letter_code
_entity_poly.pdbx_strand_id
1 'polypeptide(L)'
;METFQDVVNYLNKLNSHMINLLSTMSQSDAPLTQGQRDRYNDLSKEWDDYRNKFEMIIANEVRSYNDLYNKAQLPAVIIPD
;
A
#
# COMPACT_ATOMS: atom_id res chain seq x y z
N MET A 1 1.67 -28.88 5.72
CA MET A 1 2.42 -27.63 5.51
C MET A 1 1.54 -26.73 4.66
N GLU A 2 0.83 -25.82 5.29
CA GLU A 2 0.20 -24.71 4.54
C GLU A 2 1.29 -23.67 4.33
N THR A 3 1.60 -23.38 3.07
CA THR A 3 2.64 -22.43 2.73
C THR A 3 2.06 -21.02 2.89
N PHE A 4 2.77 -20.15 3.63
CA PHE A 4 2.53 -18.70 3.72
C PHE A 4 2.74 -17.96 2.37
N GLN A 5 2.55 -18.66 1.25
CA GLN A 5 2.75 -18.17 -0.10
C GLN A 5 1.67 -17.16 -0.52
N ASP A 6 0.49 -17.18 0.11
CA ASP A 6 -0.55 -16.19 -0.17
C ASP A 6 -0.17 -14.78 0.30
N VAL A 7 0.59 -14.67 1.41
CA VAL A 7 1.07 -13.38 1.94
C VAL A 7 2.12 -12.75 1.02
N VAL A 8 2.94 -13.57 0.35
CA VAL A 8 3.90 -13.12 -0.66
C VAL A 8 3.19 -12.69 -1.95
N ASN A 9 2.08 -13.34 -2.30
CA ASN A 9 1.33 -13.05 -3.54
C ASN A 9 0.48 -11.76 -3.50
N TYR A 10 0.19 -11.19 -2.32
CA TYR A 10 -0.79 -10.09 -2.20
C TYR A 10 -0.20 -8.68 -2.04
N LEU A 11 1.01 -8.51 -1.49
CA LEU A 11 1.50 -7.18 -1.09
C LEU A 11 2.33 -6.41 -2.13
N ASN A 12 2.73 -7.03 -3.25
CA ASN A 12 3.70 -6.41 -4.17
C ASN A 12 3.32 -6.41 -5.66
N LYS A 13 2.06 -6.67 -6.03
CA LYS A 13 1.66 -6.63 -7.45
C LYS A 13 1.77 -5.23 -8.05
N LEU A 14 1.25 -4.20 -7.36
CA LEU A 14 1.30 -2.81 -7.86
C LEU A 14 2.76 -2.35 -8.07
N ASN A 15 3.62 -2.52 -7.07
CA ASN A 15 5.05 -2.16 -7.18
C ASN A 15 5.74 -2.94 -8.33
N SER A 16 5.48 -4.25 -8.44
CA SER A 16 6.04 -5.05 -9.53
C SER A 16 5.56 -4.57 -10.90
N HIS A 17 4.28 -4.21 -11.04
CA HIS A 17 3.74 -3.68 -12.28
C HIS A 17 4.30 -2.30 -12.64
N MET A 18 4.50 -1.42 -11.65
CA MET A 18 5.13 -0.12 -11.84
C MET A 18 6.59 -0.26 -12.28
N ILE A 19 7.37 -1.13 -11.63
CA ILE A 19 8.77 -1.41 -12.00
C ILE A 19 8.85 -2.01 -13.41
N ASN A 20 7.95 -2.95 -13.74
CA ASN A 20 7.89 -3.53 -15.08
C ASN A 20 7.59 -2.48 -16.14
N LEU A 21 6.61 -1.61 -15.90
CA LEU A 21 6.28 -0.52 -16.81
C LEU A 21 7.48 0.41 -17.01
N LEU A 22 8.13 0.86 -15.93
CA LEU A 22 9.34 1.68 -15.98
C LEU A 22 10.45 1.03 -16.79
N SER A 23 10.73 -0.26 -16.53
CA SER A 23 11.72 -1.03 -17.26
C SER A 23 11.43 -1.05 -18.76
N THR A 24 10.18 -1.31 -19.17
CA THR A 24 9.82 -1.33 -20.60
C THR A 24 9.93 0.03 -21.27
N MET A 25 9.61 1.12 -20.56
CA MET A 25 9.75 2.48 -21.09
C MET A 25 11.22 2.89 -21.23
N SER A 26 12.10 2.32 -20.42
CA SER A 26 13.53 2.66 -20.38
C SER A 26 14.38 1.86 -21.37
N GLN A 27 13.81 0.87 -22.07
CA GLN A 27 14.54 -0.06 -22.95
C GLN A 27 14.74 0.47 -24.38
N SER A 28 14.02 1.50 -24.81
CA SER A 28 14.10 2.01 -26.19
C SER A 28 14.03 3.52 -26.25
N ASP A 29 14.73 4.12 -27.21
CA ASP A 29 14.59 5.55 -27.56
C ASP A 29 13.28 5.85 -28.33
N ALA A 30 12.44 4.83 -28.56
CA ALA A 30 11.15 5.02 -29.20
C ALA A 30 10.22 5.87 -28.30
N PRO A 31 9.36 6.71 -28.90
CA PRO A 31 8.34 7.44 -28.14
C PRO A 31 7.44 6.49 -27.35
N LEU A 32 6.91 6.97 -26.23
CA LEU A 32 5.95 6.22 -25.42
C LEU A 32 4.76 5.75 -26.27
N THR A 33 4.41 4.49 -26.14
CA THR A 33 3.22 3.90 -26.77
C THR A 33 1.95 4.32 -26.03
N GLN A 34 0.80 4.23 -26.70
CA GLN A 34 -0.48 4.50 -26.04
C GLN A 34 -0.76 3.50 -24.91
N GLY A 35 -0.47 2.21 -25.13
CA GLY A 35 -0.65 1.19 -24.10
C GLY A 35 0.19 1.43 -22.84
N GLN A 36 1.41 1.99 -22.96
CA GLN A 36 2.22 2.39 -21.80
C GLN A 36 1.59 3.55 -21.02
N ARG A 37 1.01 4.54 -21.72
CA ARG A 37 0.28 5.64 -21.08
C ARG A 37 -0.98 5.16 -20.37
N ASP A 38 -1.76 4.31 -21.03
CA ASP A 38 -2.98 3.75 -20.46
C ASP A 38 -2.64 2.92 -19.21
N ARG A 39 -1.61 2.07 -19.29
CA ARG A 39 -1.15 1.29 -18.14
C ARG A 39 -0.65 2.14 -16.99
N TYR A 40 0.03 3.25 -17.27
CA TYR A 40 0.44 4.19 -16.22
C TYR A 40 -0.77 4.81 -15.50
N ASN A 41 -1.80 5.22 -16.25
CA ASN A 41 -3.01 5.79 -15.68
C ASN A 41 -3.74 4.77 -14.78
N ASP A 42 -3.86 3.52 -15.24
CA ASP A 42 -4.47 2.44 -14.45
C ASP A 42 -3.75 2.23 -13.12
N LEU A 43 -2.42 2.09 -13.18
CA LEU A 43 -1.61 1.84 -11.98
C LEU A 43 -1.57 3.06 -11.04
N SER A 44 -1.61 4.27 -11.59
CA SER A 44 -1.65 5.50 -10.79
C SER A 44 -2.97 5.63 -10.04
N LYS A 45 -4.09 5.29 -10.70
CA LYS A 45 -5.40 5.24 -10.05
C LYS A 45 -5.43 4.21 -8.91
N GLU A 46 -4.88 3.02 -9.14
CA GLU A 46 -4.79 1.98 -8.11
C GLU A 46 -3.95 2.46 -6.91
N TRP A 47 -2.84 3.15 -7.16
CA TRP A 47 -2.04 3.78 -6.11
C TRP A 47 -2.82 4.83 -5.32
N ASP A 48 -3.55 5.71 -6.00
CA ASP A 48 -4.34 6.75 -5.34
C ASP A 48 -5.43 6.15 -4.45
N ASP A 49 -6.07 5.05 -4.87
CA ASP A 49 -7.04 4.34 -4.05
C ASP A 49 -6.40 3.79 -2.75
N TYR A 50 -5.21 3.20 -2.84
CA TYR A 50 -4.47 2.74 -1.66
C TYR A 50 -4.03 3.89 -0.75
N ARG A 51 -3.52 4.97 -1.34
CA ARG A 51 -3.10 6.18 -0.62
C ARG A 51 -4.27 6.78 0.15
N ASN A 52 -5.43 6.95 -0.50
CA ASN A 52 -6.63 7.50 0.12
C ASN A 52 -7.14 6.61 1.27
N LYS A 53 -7.12 5.29 1.09
CA LYS A 53 -7.47 4.34 2.16
C LYS A 53 -6.52 4.46 3.35
N PHE A 54 -5.22 4.54 3.10
CA PHE A 54 -4.24 4.73 4.16
C PHE A 54 -4.47 6.04 4.92
N GLU A 55 -4.65 7.16 4.21
CA GLU A 55 -4.93 8.46 4.82
C GLU A 55 -6.20 8.42 5.68
N MET A 56 -7.26 7.76 5.21
CA MET A 56 -8.50 7.58 5.98
C MET A 56 -8.27 6.80 7.27
N ILE A 57 -7.54 5.69 7.23
CA ILE A 57 -7.24 4.86 8.41
C ILE A 57 -6.46 5.67 9.43
N ILE A 58 -5.41 6.36 9.00
CA ILE A 58 -4.56 7.16 9.90
C ILE A 58 -5.33 8.34 10.50
N ALA A 59 -6.05 9.08 9.67
CA ALA A 59 -6.74 10.29 10.10
C ALA A 59 -7.93 10.00 11.03
N ASN A 60 -8.64 8.89 10.79
CA ASN A 60 -9.92 8.61 11.45
C ASN A 60 -9.82 7.43 12.43
N GLU A 61 -9.43 6.26 11.94
CA GLU A 61 -9.51 5.02 12.71
C GLU A 61 -8.46 4.98 13.82
N VAL A 62 -7.20 5.25 13.47
CA VAL A 62 -6.08 5.30 14.45
C VAL A 62 -6.31 6.41 15.47
N ARG A 63 -6.77 7.58 15.03
CA ARG A 63 -7.11 8.68 15.94
C ARG A 63 -8.22 8.27 16.91
N SER A 64 -9.32 7.70 16.40
CA SER A 64 -10.44 7.26 17.22
C SER A 64 -10.02 6.18 18.23
N TYR A 65 -9.20 5.23 17.81
CA TYR A 65 -8.63 4.21 18.69
C TYR A 65 -7.80 4.85 19.80
N ASN A 66 -6.89 5.77 19.46
CA ASN A 66 -6.06 6.46 20.45
C ASN A 66 -6.89 7.28 21.44
N ASP A 67 -7.93 7.97 20.98
CA ASP A 67 -8.85 8.71 21.84
C ASP A 67 -9.60 7.81 22.82
N LEU A 68 -10.06 6.65 22.34
CA LEU A 68 -10.73 5.65 23.19
C LEU A 68 -9.77 5.03 24.20
N TYR A 69 -8.56 4.65 23.76
CA TYR A 69 -7.52 4.12 24.63
C TYR A 69 -7.18 5.11 25.75
N ASN A 70 -6.97 6.38 25.41
CA ASN A 70 -6.69 7.44 26.36
C ASN A 70 -7.86 7.66 27.33
N LYS A 71 -9.11 7.62 26.86
CA LYS A 71 -10.31 7.74 27.71
C LYS A 71 -10.48 6.56 28.66
N ALA A 72 -10.12 5.36 28.23
CA ALA A 72 -10.28 4.15 29.02
C ALA A 72 -9.33 4.09 30.23
N GLN A 73 -8.26 4.91 30.25
CA GLN A 73 -7.30 4.99 31.36
C GLN A 73 -6.86 3.60 31.84
N LEU A 74 -6.61 2.70 30.89
CA LEU A 74 -6.33 1.30 31.20
C LEU A 74 -5.01 1.21 31.99
N PRO A 75 -4.98 0.44 33.08
CA PRO A 75 -3.75 0.27 33.85
C PRO A 75 -2.68 -0.40 32.99
N ALA A 76 -1.45 0.11 33.07
CA ALA A 76 -0.32 -0.52 32.40
C ALA A 76 -0.04 -1.89 33.02
N VAL A 77 0.14 -2.90 32.17
CA VAL A 77 0.64 -4.21 32.61
C VAL A 77 2.16 -4.10 32.72
N ILE A 78 2.68 -4.05 33.95
CA ILE A 78 4.11 -4.06 34.23
C ILE A 78 4.51 -5.50 34.53
N ILE A 79 5.40 -6.06 33.71
CA ILE A 79 6.02 -7.36 34.00
C ILE A 79 7.33 -7.05 34.75
N PRO A 80 7.48 -7.48 36.02
CA PRO A 80 8.72 -7.31 36.77
C PRO A 80 9.83 -8.18 36.19
N ASP A 81 11.08 -7.76 36.41
CA ASP A 81 12.29 -8.49 36.01
C ASP A 81 12.38 -9.90 36.60
#